data_AF-A0A3P6PBA4-F1
#
_entry.id   AF-A0A3P6PBA4-F1
#
_cell.length_a   1.000
_cell.length_b   1.000
_cell.length_c   1.000
_cell.angle_alpha   90.00
_cell.angle_beta   90.00
_cell.angle_gamma   90.00
#
_symmetry.space_group_name_H-M   'P 1'
#
loop_
_entity.id
_entity.type
_entity.pdbx_description
1 polymer ?
#
loop_
_entity_poly.entity_id
_entity_poly.type
_entity_poly.pdbx_seq_one_letter_code
_entity_poly.pdbx_strand_id
1 'polypeptide(L)'
;MQCSTNCGAGQRVGQLSCEQISISRGERPTVVPVDETGCLYRLGSNISLQIDSRGEDPTVYIVERGSSEEREAFQRAPYLRPLPFTPGKPLFLACSNPPCHSRSLEWVASEWSKCSATCGVGYQRRSVRCLLVERHAGPPSKSEVVGVEKPESECTARGLARPTDMQPCEASPCVKWSPGDWSEVRFPPSYFQIPLPMLRALASNAPNFLG
;
A
#
# COMPACT_ATOMS: atom_id res chain seq x y z
N MET A 1 -20.22 25.90 -3.65
CA MET A 1 -19.05 26.00 -2.71
C MET A 1 -17.98 24.99 -3.08
N GLN A 2 -16.68 25.33 -2.98
CA GLN A 2 -15.59 24.41 -3.34
C GLN A 2 -15.20 23.49 -2.17
N CYS A 3 -14.93 22.23 -2.48
CA CYS A 3 -14.41 21.26 -1.53
C CYS A 3 -12.96 21.63 -1.15
N SER A 4 -12.55 21.41 0.10
CA SER A 4 -11.18 21.70 0.58
C SER A 4 -10.10 20.94 -0.19
N THR A 5 -10.48 19.80 -0.79
CA THR A 5 -9.63 18.99 -1.64
C THR A 5 -10.19 18.99 -3.06
N ASN A 6 -9.33 18.74 -4.05
CA ASN A 6 -9.70 18.57 -5.46
C ASN A 6 -9.91 17.11 -5.85
N CYS A 7 -9.51 16.17 -4.99
CA CYS A 7 -9.68 14.73 -5.16
C CYS A 7 -9.88 14.06 -3.79
N GLY A 8 -10.46 12.86 -3.78
CA GLY A 8 -10.72 12.11 -2.56
C GLY A 8 -11.76 12.75 -1.64
N ALA A 9 -11.72 12.39 -0.36
CA ALA A 9 -12.58 12.96 0.66
C ALA A 9 -12.08 14.34 1.09
N GLY A 10 -13.00 15.28 1.27
CA GLY A 10 -12.71 16.61 1.76
C GLY A 10 -13.87 17.19 2.56
N GLN A 11 -13.69 18.44 2.97
CA GLN A 11 -14.70 19.20 3.67
C GLN A 11 -14.95 20.50 2.90
N ARG A 12 -16.20 20.84 2.64
CA ARG A 12 -16.57 22.17 2.18
C ARG A 12 -17.05 22.97 3.39
N VAL A 13 -16.53 24.18 3.53
CA VAL A 13 -17.05 25.13 4.52
C VAL A 13 -18.27 25.77 3.88
N GLY A 14 -19.43 25.53 4.50
CA GLY A 14 -20.69 26.06 4.02
C GLY A 14 -21.02 27.40 4.64
N GLN A 15 -21.37 28.38 3.81
CA GLN A 15 -22.12 29.54 4.27
C GLN A 15 -23.59 29.11 4.44
N LEU A 16 -24.20 29.43 5.58
CA LEU A 16 -25.61 29.14 5.81
C LEU A 16 -26.43 30.03 4.88
N SER A 17 -27.29 29.45 4.05
CA SER A 17 -28.35 30.20 3.37
C SER A 17 -29.46 30.42 4.39
N CYS A 18 -29.79 31.68 4.64
CA CYS A 18 -30.80 32.02 5.64
C CYS A 18 -32.17 31.98 5.00
N GLU A 19 -32.76 30.80 4.95
CA GLU A 19 -34.10 30.58 4.44
C GLU A 19 -35.01 30.10 5.58
N GLN A 20 -36.10 30.83 5.82
CA GLN A 20 -37.11 30.48 6.80
C GLN A 20 -38.10 29.53 6.14
N ILE A 21 -38.31 28.40 6.80
CA ILE A 21 -39.34 27.46 6.36
C ILE A 21 -40.59 27.66 7.21
N SER A 22 -41.68 28.04 6.56
CA SER A 22 -43.02 28.00 7.13
C SER A 22 -43.68 26.68 6.82
N ILE A 23 -44.03 25.93 7.87
CA ILE A 23 -44.74 24.65 7.77
C ILE A 23 -46.14 24.88 8.29
N SER A 24 -47.15 24.73 7.43
CA SER A 24 -48.57 24.73 7.79
C SER A 24 -49.10 23.29 7.82
N ARG A 25 -50.05 23.02 8.73
CA ARG A 25 -50.69 21.70 8.85
C ARG A 25 -51.30 21.24 7.52
N GLY A 26 -50.79 20.12 6.99
CA GLY A 26 -51.34 19.44 5.81
C GLY A 26 -50.85 19.99 4.45
N GLU A 27 -50.02 21.03 4.44
CA GLU A 27 -49.47 21.63 3.22
C GLU A 27 -47.97 21.40 3.10
N ARG A 28 -47.42 21.64 1.90
CA ARG A 28 -45.98 21.51 1.65
C ARG A 28 -45.23 22.64 2.38
N PRO A 29 -44.05 22.35 2.97
CA PRO A 29 -43.20 23.38 3.55
C PRO A 29 -42.92 24.48 2.52
N THR A 30 -43.10 25.73 2.91
CA THR A 30 -42.80 26.91 2.08
C THR A 30 -41.48 27.50 2.53
N VAL A 31 -40.60 27.79 1.57
CA VAL A 31 -39.25 28.30 1.82
C VAL A 31 -39.21 29.76 1.41
N VAL A 32 -38.83 30.65 2.33
CA VAL A 32 -38.78 32.10 2.10
C VAL A 32 -37.40 32.63 2.49
N PRO A 33 -36.74 33.45 1.67
CA PRO A 33 -35.46 34.06 2.03
C PRO A 33 -35.62 35.00 3.22
N VAL A 34 -34.65 34.97 4.15
CA VAL A 34 -34.56 35.85 5.32
C VAL A 34 -33.46 36.88 5.09
N ASP A 35 -33.63 38.08 5.62
CA ASP A 35 -32.63 39.13 5.59
C ASP A 35 -31.38 38.77 6.44
N GLU A 36 -30.22 39.30 6.06
CA GLU A 36 -28.93 39.00 6.73
C GLU A 36 -28.95 39.35 8.24
N THR A 37 -29.59 40.46 8.60
CA THR A 37 -29.78 40.91 9.99
C THR A 37 -30.70 39.99 10.79
N GLY A 38 -31.84 39.60 10.22
CA GLY A 38 -32.78 38.64 10.81
C GLY A 38 -32.15 37.26 11.02
N CYS A 39 -31.21 36.87 10.15
CA CYS A 39 -30.51 35.60 10.27
C CYS A 39 -29.46 35.58 11.39
N LEU A 40 -28.58 36.58 11.44
CA LEU A 40 -27.52 36.65 12.46
C LEU A 40 -28.08 36.70 13.88
N TYR A 41 -29.22 37.38 14.08
CA TYR A 41 -29.90 37.45 15.37
C TYR A 41 -30.44 36.08 15.84
N ARG A 42 -30.76 35.17 14.92
CA ARG A 42 -31.43 33.89 15.22
C ARG A 42 -30.50 32.68 15.31
N LEU A 43 -29.28 32.78 14.79
CA LEU A 43 -28.23 31.75 14.93
C LEU A 43 -27.79 31.49 16.39
N GLY A 44 -28.29 32.25 17.36
CA GLY A 44 -27.99 32.14 18.79
C GLY A 44 -28.81 31.14 19.61
N SER A 45 -29.83 30.46 19.04
CA SER A 45 -30.72 29.61 19.86
C SER A 45 -31.42 28.48 19.08
N ASN A 46 -31.37 27.26 19.63
CA ASN A 46 -32.12 26.02 19.27
C ASN A 46 -32.74 25.96 17.86
N ILE A 47 -31.87 25.94 16.86
CA ILE A 47 -32.21 25.77 15.45
C ILE A 47 -32.01 24.32 15.02
N SER A 48 -32.93 23.77 14.24
CA SER A 48 -32.70 22.52 13.53
C SER A 48 -32.22 22.83 12.12
N LEU A 49 -31.02 22.36 11.77
CA LEU A 49 -30.45 22.51 10.43
C LEU A 49 -30.63 21.24 9.63
N GLN A 50 -31.00 21.39 8.36
CA GLN A 50 -31.00 20.29 7.40
C GLN A 50 -30.42 20.70 6.06
N ILE A 51 -29.80 19.75 5.35
CA ILE A 51 -29.27 19.95 4.00
C ILE A 51 -30.24 19.35 2.98
N ASP A 52 -30.63 20.14 1.98
CA ASP A 52 -31.18 19.60 0.73
C ASP A 52 -30.06 19.15 -0.19
N SER A 53 -30.14 17.90 -0.65
CA SER A 53 -29.21 17.35 -1.63
C SER A 53 -29.84 17.13 -3.01
N ARG A 54 -31.00 17.73 -3.29
CA ARG A 54 -31.67 17.63 -4.61
C ARG A 54 -31.06 18.53 -5.69
N GLY A 55 -30.20 19.49 -5.32
CA GLY A 55 -29.53 20.41 -6.24
C GLY A 55 -28.04 20.14 -6.43
N GLU A 56 -27.42 20.84 -7.38
CA GLU A 56 -25.96 20.82 -7.59
C GLU A 56 -25.17 21.43 -6.42
N ASP A 57 -25.78 22.39 -5.71
CA ASP A 57 -25.24 22.97 -4.48
C ASP A 57 -26.14 22.62 -3.28
N PRO A 58 -25.57 22.09 -2.17
CA PRO A 58 -26.34 21.78 -0.98
C PRO A 58 -26.79 23.06 -0.27
N THR A 59 -28.10 23.24 -0.12
CA THR A 59 -28.69 24.36 0.62
C THR A 59 -29.02 23.93 2.05
N VAL A 60 -28.64 24.77 3.03
CA VAL A 60 -28.94 24.53 4.44
C VAL A 60 -30.17 25.34 4.83
N TYR A 61 -31.14 24.68 5.44
CA TYR A 61 -32.37 25.30 5.94
C TYR A 61 -32.35 25.44 7.45
N ILE A 62 -32.95 26.53 7.96
CA ILE A 62 -33.08 26.79 9.39
C ILE A 62 -34.55 26.67 9.79
N VAL A 63 -34.86 25.70 10.65
CA VAL A 63 -36.21 25.56 11.21
C VAL A 63 -36.27 26.20 12.59
N GLU A 64 -36.94 27.34 12.65
CA GLU A 64 -37.02 28.16 13.86
C GLU A 64 -38.38 28.04 14.57
N ARG A 65 -39.46 27.78 13.82
CA ARG A 65 -40.84 27.78 14.31
C ARG A 65 -41.63 26.61 13.72
N GLY A 66 -42.62 26.13 14.48
CA GLY A 66 -43.44 24.96 14.16
C GLY A 66 -43.70 24.12 15.42
N SER A 67 -44.82 23.39 15.43
CA SER A 67 -45.11 22.38 16.44
C SER A 67 -44.06 21.26 16.43
N SER A 68 -43.98 20.48 17.51
CA SER A 68 -43.08 19.31 17.56
C SER A 68 -43.32 18.36 16.39
N GLU A 69 -44.59 18.15 16.03
CA GLU A 69 -45.03 17.29 14.93
C GLU A 69 -44.56 17.81 13.55
N GLU A 70 -44.66 19.13 13.31
CA GLU A 70 -44.23 19.76 12.07
C GLU A 70 -42.70 19.76 11.92
N ARG A 71 -41.98 20.00 13.03
CA ARG A 71 -40.52 19.87 13.07
C ARG A 71 -40.08 18.44 12.77
N GLU A 72 -40.80 17.46 13.31
CA GLU A 72 -40.52 16.05 13.05
C GLU A 72 -40.86 15.64 11.60
N ALA A 73 -41.93 16.19 11.02
CA ALA A 73 -42.30 15.96 9.62
C ALA A 73 -41.22 16.46 8.65
N PHE A 74 -40.65 17.63 8.93
CA PHE A 74 -39.50 18.14 8.17
C PHE A 74 -38.26 17.28 8.39
N GLN A 75 -37.99 16.89 9.65
CA GLN A 75 -36.86 16.01 9.96
C GLN A 75 -36.92 14.67 9.23
N ARG A 76 -38.13 14.17 8.97
CA ARG A 76 -38.41 12.93 8.24
C ARG A 76 -38.53 13.11 6.72
N ALA A 77 -38.32 14.32 6.18
CA ALA A 77 -38.35 14.53 4.73
C ALA A 77 -37.20 13.74 4.05
N PRO A 78 -37.50 12.85 3.08
CA PRO A 78 -36.52 11.91 2.54
C PRO A 78 -35.39 12.57 1.73
N TYR A 79 -35.61 13.81 1.29
CA TYR A 79 -34.65 14.58 0.51
C TYR A 79 -33.76 15.48 1.38
N LEU A 80 -34.01 15.53 2.69
CA LEU A 80 -33.26 16.36 3.63
C LEU A 80 -32.42 15.49 4.57
N ARG A 81 -31.23 15.99 4.91
CA ARG A 81 -30.34 15.33 5.86
C ARG A 81 -30.16 16.19 7.11
N PRO A 82 -30.46 15.69 8.32
CA PRO A 82 -30.18 16.39 9.57
C PRO A 82 -28.70 16.72 9.73
N LEU A 83 -28.41 17.91 10.23
CA LEU A 83 -27.06 18.35 10.58
C LEU A 83 -26.94 18.65 12.07
N PRO A 84 -25.91 18.12 12.74
CA PRO A 84 -25.53 18.60 14.06
C PRO A 84 -24.89 19.99 13.93
N PHE A 85 -25.42 20.97 14.66
CA PHE A 85 -24.84 22.31 14.74
C PHE A 85 -24.62 22.70 16.19
N THR A 86 -23.50 23.38 16.45
CA THR A 86 -23.20 23.96 17.75
C THR A 86 -23.04 25.47 17.59
N PRO A 87 -23.80 26.29 18.33
CA PRO A 87 -23.65 27.74 18.28
C PRO A 87 -22.19 28.16 18.46
N GLY A 88 -21.70 29.05 17.59
CA GLY A 88 -20.32 29.55 17.61
C GLY A 88 -19.27 28.66 16.93
N LYS A 89 -19.64 27.51 16.33
CA LYS A 89 -18.73 26.68 15.52
C LYS A 89 -19.11 26.72 14.03
N PRO A 90 -18.12 26.72 13.11
CA PRO A 90 -18.39 26.68 11.67
C PRO A 90 -19.00 25.34 11.24
N LEU A 91 -19.86 25.38 10.23
CA LEU A 91 -20.49 24.19 9.66
C LEU A 91 -19.59 23.56 8.59
N PHE A 92 -19.22 22.29 8.79
CA PHE A 92 -18.43 21.50 7.84
C PHE A 92 -19.34 20.49 7.12
N LEU A 93 -19.41 20.58 5.80
CA LEU A 93 -20.09 19.58 4.98
C LEU A 93 -19.06 18.65 4.34
N ALA A 94 -19.25 17.33 4.48
CA ALA A 94 -18.42 16.36 3.78
C ALA A 94 -18.65 16.46 2.27
N CYS A 95 -17.56 16.37 1.50
CA CYS A 95 -17.59 16.25 0.05
C CYS A 95 -16.71 15.09 -0.41
N SER A 96 -17.15 14.44 -1.48
CA SER A 96 -16.42 13.38 -2.15
C SER A 96 -16.15 13.82 -3.59
N ASN A 97 -14.87 13.98 -3.93
CA ASN A 97 -14.40 14.22 -5.28
C ASN A 97 -13.96 12.90 -5.92
N PRO A 98 -13.66 12.88 -7.23
CA PRO A 98 -13.02 11.73 -7.86
C PRO A 98 -11.80 11.25 -7.05
N PRO A 99 -11.54 9.93 -6.99
CA PRO A 99 -10.43 9.39 -6.22
C PRO A 99 -9.11 10.05 -6.63
N CYS A 100 -8.25 10.35 -5.66
CA CYS A 100 -6.93 10.86 -5.99
C CYS A 100 -6.15 9.78 -6.72
N HIS A 101 -5.69 10.09 -7.93
CA HIS A 101 -4.75 9.28 -8.68
C HIS A 101 -3.35 9.84 -8.40
N SER A 102 -2.54 9.09 -7.66
CA SER A 102 -1.11 9.39 -7.54
C SER A 102 -0.35 8.44 -8.45
N ARG A 103 0.40 9.00 -9.40
CA ARG A 103 1.35 8.25 -10.23
C ARG A 103 2.76 8.44 -9.68
N SER A 104 3.38 7.38 -9.19
CA SER A 104 4.75 7.38 -8.70
C SER A 104 5.61 6.39 -9.49
N LEU A 105 6.84 6.78 -9.80
CA LEU A 105 7.86 5.85 -10.31
C LEU A 105 8.53 5.18 -9.11
N GLU A 106 8.61 3.86 -9.12
CA GLU A 106 9.16 3.07 -8.02
C GLU A 106 10.02 1.92 -8.57
N TRP A 107 11.14 1.65 -7.89
CA TRP A 107 11.93 0.44 -8.13
C TRP A 107 11.27 -0.74 -7.42
N VAL A 108 10.90 -1.77 -8.19
CA VAL A 108 10.30 -2.98 -7.67
C VAL A 108 11.26 -4.14 -7.90
N ALA A 109 11.65 -4.79 -6.80
CA ALA A 109 12.52 -5.95 -6.82
C ALA A 109 11.70 -7.23 -6.61
N SER A 110 11.94 -8.26 -7.42
CA SER A 110 11.33 -9.57 -7.22
C SER A 110 11.98 -10.32 -6.05
N GLU A 111 11.40 -11.47 -5.72
CA GLU A 111 12.04 -12.46 -4.87
C GLU A 111 13.40 -12.88 -5.41
N TRP A 112 14.27 -13.30 -4.48
CA TRP A 112 15.60 -13.83 -4.80
C TRP A 112 15.51 -15.22 -5.43
N SER A 113 16.39 -15.47 -6.39
CA SER A 113 16.60 -16.79 -6.95
C SER A 113 17.17 -17.75 -5.91
N LYS A 114 17.11 -19.05 -6.19
CA LYS A 114 17.91 -20.03 -5.44
C LYS A 114 19.40 -19.66 -5.51
N CYS A 115 20.13 -20.03 -4.46
CA CYS A 115 21.58 -19.86 -4.40
C CYS A 115 22.24 -20.62 -5.56
N SER A 116 23.25 -20.02 -6.19
CA SER A 116 24.00 -20.64 -7.27
C SER A 116 24.81 -21.86 -6.81
N ALA A 117 25.18 -21.88 -5.53
CA ALA A 117 25.92 -22.95 -4.91
C ALA A 117 24.96 -23.91 -4.18
N THR A 118 25.18 -25.20 -4.35
CA THR A 118 24.49 -26.25 -3.56
C THR A 118 25.18 -26.51 -2.23
N CYS A 119 26.45 -26.13 -2.10
CA CYS A 119 27.20 -26.15 -0.85
C CYS A 119 28.18 -24.96 -0.77
N GLY A 120 28.48 -24.47 0.42
CA GLY A 120 29.39 -23.35 0.65
C GLY A 120 28.81 -21.99 0.22
N VAL A 121 29.68 -21.04 -0.12
CA VAL A 121 29.29 -19.67 -0.50
C VAL A 121 28.93 -19.61 -1.99
N GLY A 122 27.81 -18.97 -2.31
CA GLY A 122 27.37 -18.69 -3.67
C GLY A 122 26.73 -17.31 -3.81
N TYR A 123 26.00 -17.11 -4.91
CA TYR A 123 25.27 -15.87 -5.18
C TYR A 123 23.82 -16.17 -5.57
N GLN A 124 22.93 -15.26 -5.21
CA GLN A 124 21.53 -15.25 -5.62
C GLN A 124 21.23 -13.95 -6.36
N ARG A 125 20.32 -14.03 -7.34
CA ARG A 125 19.95 -12.92 -8.23
C ARG A 125 18.48 -12.62 -8.12
N ARG A 126 18.07 -11.39 -8.38
CA ARG A 126 16.66 -11.00 -8.49
C ARG A 126 16.45 -10.06 -9.67
N SER A 127 15.23 -9.99 -10.17
CA SER A 127 14.86 -8.97 -11.15
C SER A 127 14.56 -7.66 -10.44
N VAL A 128 15.06 -6.54 -10.98
CA VAL A 128 14.78 -5.19 -10.49
C VAL A 128 14.22 -4.42 -11.67
N ARG A 129 13.00 -3.90 -11.52
CA ARG A 129 12.26 -3.25 -12.61
C ARG A 129 11.78 -1.88 -12.16
N CYS A 130 11.81 -0.91 -13.07
CA CYS A 130 11.25 0.42 -12.82
C CYS A 130 9.77 0.40 -13.22
N LEU A 131 8.86 0.60 -12.27
CA LEU A 131 7.42 0.58 -12.52
C LEU A 131 6.80 1.96 -12.25
N LEU A 132 5.89 2.38 -13.12
CA LEU A 132 4.97 3.48 -12.83
C LEU A 132 3.77 2.92 -12.09
N VAL A 133 3.73 3.16 -10.78
CA VAL A 133 2.67 2.71 -9.88
C VAL A 133 1.58 3.77 -9.84
N GLU A 134 0.35 3.37 -10.16
CA GLU A 134 -0.83 4.19 -9.88
C GLU A 134 -1.43 3.76 -8.54
N ARG A 135 -1.46 4.67 -7.57
CA ARG A 135 -2.17 4.46 -6.30
C ARG A 135 -3.46 5.26 -6.32
N HIS A 136 -4.57 4.58 -6.08
CA HIS A 136 -5.84 5.21 -5.81
C HIS A 136 -5.94 5.49 -4.30
N ALA A 137 -6.29 6.72 -3.92
CA ALA A 137 -6.64 7.03 -2.53
C ALA A 137 -8.00 6.39 -2.20
N GLY A 138 -7.96 5.18 -1.62
CA GLY A 138 -9.11 4.38 -1.19
C GLY A 138 -8.64 3.22 -0.31
N PRO A 139 -9.56 2.42 0.28
CA PRO A 139 -9.17 1.25 1.06
C PRO A 139 -8.28 0.35 0.18
N PRO A 140 -7.12 -0.11 0.67
CA PRO A 140 -6.23 -0.92 -0.13
C PRO A 140 -6.95 -2.22 -0.49
N SER A 141 -7.42 -2.34 -1.74
CA SER A 141 -7.64 -3.67 -2.30
C SER A 141 -6.27 -4.34 -2.32
N LYS A 142 -6.17 -5.54 -1.75
CA LYS A 142 -4.94 -6.34 -1.68
C LYS A 142 -4.42 -6.80 -3.05
N SER A 143 -4.88 -6.15 -4.11
CA SER A 143 -4.68 -6.54 -5.49
C SER A 143 -3.54 -5.70 -6.03
N GLU A 144 -2.37 -6.34 -6.02
CA GLU A 144 -1.26 -6.17 -6.95
C GLU A 144 -1.15 -4.79 -7.61
N VAL A 145 -0.07 -4.10 -7.26
CA VAL A 145 0.48 -2.98 -8.03
C VAL A 145 0.44 -3.30 -9.53
N VAL A 146 -0.58 -2.81 -10.24
CA VAL A 146 -0.63 -2.81 -11.71
C VAL A 146 0.28 -1.68 -12.17
N GLY A 147 1.58 -1.88 -11.98
CA GLY A 147 2.61 -0.95 -12.40
C GLY A 147 2.91 -1.14 -13.88
N VAL A 148 2.88 -0.06 -14.66
CA VAL A 148 3.36 -0.11 -16.05
C VAL A 148 4.89 -0.09 -16.02
N GLU A 149 5.53 -1.09 -16.64
CA GLU A 149 6.99 -1.13 -16.72
C GLU A 149 7.53 0.04 -17.55
N LYS A 150 8.52 0.72 -16.99
CA LYS A 150 9.21 1.88 -17.57
C LYS A 150 10.69 1.60 -17.72
N PRO A 151 11.39 2.32 -18.62
CA PRO A 151 12.83 2.21 -18.74
C PRO A 151 13.53 2.52 -17.41
N GLU A 152 14.56 1.74 -17.06
CA GLU A 152 15.39 1.96 -15.86
C GLU A 152 15.97 3.38 -15.77
N SER A 153 16.19 4.02 -16.92
CA SER A 153 16.67 5.40 -17.01
C SER A 153 15.70 6.41 -16.41
N GLU A 154 14.39 6.15 -16.40
CA GLU A 154 13.38 7.08 -15.87
C GLU A 154 13.43 7.12 -14.33
N CYS A 155 13.56 5.96 -13.70
CA CYS A 155 13.77 5.88 -12.25
C CYS A 155 15.13 6.48 -11.83
N THR A 156 16.18 6.21 -12.61
CA THR A 156 17.52 6.73 -12.34
C THR A 156 17.60 8.25 -12.52
N ALA A 157 16.95 8.79 -13.56
CA ALA A 157 16.87 10.23 -13.82
C ALA A 157 16.13 10.99 -12.69
N ARG A 158 15.21 10.32 -12.00
CA ARG A 158 14.55 10.84 -10.79
C ARG A 158 15.38 10.71 -9.52
N GLY A 159 16.59 10.18 -9.60
CA GLY A 159 17.48 9.98 -8.44
C GLY A 159 17.00 8.88 -7.49
N LEU A 160 16.16 7.95 -7.95
CA LEU A 160 15.71 6.82 -7.13
C LEU A 160 16.83 5.79 -6.99
N ALA A 161 17.13 5.38 -5.75
CA ALA A 161 18.15 4.38 -5.47
C ALA A 161 17.74 3.01 -6.01
N ARG A 162 18.51 2.47 -6.96
CA ARG A 162 18.30 1.13 -7.53
C ARG A 162 18.69 0.07 -6.50
N PRO A 163 17.78 -0.85 -6.13
CA PRO A 163 18.11 -1.98 -5.27
C PRO A 163 19.14 -2.90 -5.93
N THR A 164 19.97 -3.58 -5.13
CA THR A 164 20.95 -4.55 -5.64
C THR A 164 20.25 -5.74 -6.30
N ASP A 165 20.71 -6.16 -7.47
CA ASP A 165 20.18 -7.30 -8.23
C ASP A 165 20.93 -8.61 -7.93
N MET A 166 22.04 -8.54 -7.19
CA MET A 166 22.84 -9.68 -6.74
C MET A 166 23.20 -9.57 -5.26
N GLN A 167 23.18 -10.69 -4.54
CA GLN A 167 23.70 -10.75 -3.18
C GLN A 167 24.36 -12.11 -2.90
N PRO A 168 25.30 -12.20 -1.93
CA PRO A 168 25.84 -13.48 -1.49
C PRO A 168 24.76 -14.35 -0.83
N CYS A 169 24.96 -15.66 -0.88
CA CYS A 169 24.18 -16.65 -0.16
C CYS A 169 25.09 -17.74 0.40
N GLU A 170 24.70 -18.32 1.52
CA GLU A 170 25.40 -19.45 2.15
C GLU A 170 24.53 -20.69 2.04
N ALA A 171 25.03 -21.70 1.32
CA ALA A 171 24.47 -23.02 1.25
C ALA A 171 25.14 -23.95 2.28
N SER A 172 24.63 -25.18 2.39
CA SER A 172 25.16 -26.19 3.31
C SER A 172 26.67 -26.37 3.16
N PRO A 173 27.44 -26.67 4.22
CA PRO A 173 28.89 -26.88 4.10
C PRO A 173 29.23 -27.97 3.08
N CYS A 174 30.27 -27.76 2.27
CA CYS A 174 30.72 -28.76 1.31
C CYS A 174 31.43 -29.93 2.00
N VAL A 175 31.09 -31.16 1.60
CA VAL A 175 31.79 -32.37 2.05
C VAL A 175 33.19 -32.39 1.44
N LYS A 176 34.21 -32.59 2.28
CA LYS A 176 35.60 -32.82 1.85
C LYS A 176 36.00 -34.25 2.18
N TRP A 177 36.57 -34.94 1.20
CA TRP A 177 37.22 -36.23 1.43
C TRP A 177 38.60 -36.01 2.03
N SER A 178 38.92 -36.75 3.08
CA SER A 178 40.26 -36.85 3.64
C SER A 178 40.86 -38.23 3.31
N PRO A 179 42.11 -38.33 2.85
CA PRO A 179 42.78 -39.61 2.72
C PRO A 179 42.91 -40.25 4.11
N GLY A 180 42.61 -41.54 4.21
CA GLY A 180 42.93 -42.33 5.40
C GLY A 180 44.39 -42.79 5.38
N ASP A 181 44.89 -43.24 6.53
CA ASP A 181 46.24 -43.81 6.63
C ASP A 181 46.35 -45.09 5.80
N TRP A 182 47.51 -45.28 5.17
CA TRP A 182 47.83 -46.52 4.45
C TRP A 182 47.93 -47.69 5.43
N SER A 183 47.21 -48.77 5.16
CA SER A 183 47.33 -50.02 5.93
C SER A 183 48.40 -50.93 5.35
N GLU A 184 49.10 -51.68 6.22
CA GLU A 184 50.03 -52.72 5.78
C GLU A 184 49.34 -53.78 4.92
N VAL A 185 50.03 -54.20 3.86
CA VAL A 185 49.55 -55.27 2.98
C VAL A 185 49.62 -56.60 3.72
N ARG A 186 48.46 -57.18 4.02
CA ARG A 186 48.38 -58.54 4.59
C ARG A 186 48.41 -59.56 3.47
N PHE A 187 49.54 -60.24 3.31
CA PHE A 187 49.62 -61.42 2.47
C PHE A 187 49.18 -62.66 3.28
N PRO A 188 48.29 -63.51 2.76
CA PRO A 188 48.08 -64.83 3.34
C PRO A 188 49.38 -65.64 3.26
N PRO A 189 49.66 -66.53 4.24
CA PRO A 189 50.92 -67.26 4.36
C PRO A 189 51.26 -68.21 3.19
N SER A 190 50.41 -68.30 2.16
CA SER A 190 50.62 -69.13 0.97
C SER A 190 51.45 -68.47 -0.14
N TYR A 191 51.85 -67.20 -0.02
CA TYR A 191 52.56 -66.47 -1.09
C TYR A 191 54.08 -66.30 -0.89
N PHE A 192 54.67 -66.92 0.13
CA PHE A 192 56.14 -66.95 0.27
C PHE A 192 56.74 -68.14 -0.49
N GLN A 193 56.82 -68.01 -1.82
CA GLN A 193 57.75 -68.83 -2.60
C GLN A 193 58.31 -68.04 -3.78
N ILE A 194 58.99 -66.92 -3.50
CA ILE A 194 59.89 -66.31 -4.48
C ILE A 194 61.29 -66.33 -3.88
N PRO A 195 62.24 -67.09 -4.45
CA PRO A 195 63.61 -67.10 -3.96
C PRO A 195 64.24 -65.71 -4.10
N LEU A 196 65.17 -65.41 -3.19
CA LEU A 196 65.90 -64.14 -3.03
C LEU A 196 66.51 -63.50 -4.32
N PRO A 197 66.73 -64.17 -5.47
CA PRO A 197 67.24 -63.50 -6.67
C PRO A 197 66.29 -62.50 -7.34
N MET A 198 64.96 -62.58 -7.14
CA MET A 198 64.01 -61.71 -7.87
C MET A 198 63.80 -60.31 -7.24
N LEU A 199 64.22 -60.10 -5.99
CA LEU A 199 64.01 -58.83 -5.28
C LEU A 199 64.82 -57.65 -5.84
N ARG A 200 65.87 -57.91 -6.65
CA ARG A 200 66.67 -56.85 -7.28
C ARG A 200 66.06 -56.27 -8.57
N ALA A 201 65.05 -56.93 -9.16
CA ALA A 201 64.49 -56.50 -10.45
C ALA A 201 63.30 -55.53 -10.34
N LEU A 202 62.68 -55.40 -9.14
CA LEU A 202 61.55 -54.48 -8.92
C LEU A 202 61.97 -53.12 -8.34
N ALA A 203 63.19 -53.01 -7.82
CA ALA A 203 63.73 -51.74 -7.31
C ALA A 203 64.26 -50.81 -8.42
N SER A 204 64.36 -51.28 -9.67
CA SER A 204 64.94 -50.50 -10.79
C SER A 204 63.91 -49.76 -11.64
N ASN A 205 62.61 -49.93 -11.42
CA ASN A 205 61.55 -49.26 -12.20
C ASN A 205 60.55 -48.50 -11.32
N ALA A 206 61.06 -47.70 -10.39
CA ALA A 206 60.27 -46.64 -9.76
C ALA A 206 60.40 -45.36 -10.61
N PRO A 207 59.35 -44.91 -11.33
CA PRO A 207 59.37 -43.58 -11.91
C PRO A 207 59.25 -42.53 -10.79
N ASN A 208 60.28 -41.69 -10.67
CA ASN A 208 60.23 -40.46 -9.88
C ASN A 208 59.12 -39.55 -10.44
N PHE A 209 58.08 -39.30 -9.66
CA PHE A 209 57.17 -38.17 -9.90
C PHE A 209 57.06 -37.36 -8.61
N LEU A 210 57.97 -36.41 -8.48
CA LEU A 210 57.73 -35.15 -7.80
C LEU A 210 57.18 -34.19 -8.86
N GLY A 211 56.02 -33.60 -8.58
CA GLY A 211 55.34 -32.61 -9.42
C GLY A 211 54.00 -32.23 -8.82
#